data_AF-A0A955ASA8-F1
#
_entry.id   AF-A0A955ASA8-F1
#
_cell.length_a   1.000
_cell.length_b   1.000
_cell.length_c   1.000
_cell.angle_alpha   90.00
_cell.angle_beta   90.00
_cell.angle_gamma   90.00
#
_symmetry.space_group_name_H-M   'P 1'
#
loop_
_entity.id
_entity.type
_entity.pdbx_description
1 polymer ?
#
loop_
_entity_poly.entity_id
_entity_poly.type
_entity_poly.pdbx_seq_one_letter_code
_entity_poly.pdbx_strand_id
1 'polypeptide(L)'
;LDVTDLNLLLQAIAGQHDDARFDLNGDGLLDSQDQTVILRDLHTERGDANLDGVFDTSDLVLVFSAGLYETGRTAQWQQGDWNGDGFFGTADLIAAFQVGWYESGPLMPTGDQ
;
A
#
# COMPACT_ATOMS: atom_id res chain seq x y z
N LEU A 1 -8.47 -6.87 -9.86
CA LEU A 1 -7.59 -6.52 -8.75
C LEU A 1 -8.31 -5.49 -7.91
N ASP A 2 -8.39 -5.72 -6.61
CA ASP A 2 -8.92 -4.77 -5.64
C ASP A 2 -8.09 -4.78 -4.35
N VAL A 3 -8.54 -4.06 -3.33
CA VAL A 3 -7.86 -3.96 -2.03
C VAL A 3 -7.75 -5.28 -1.28
N THR A 4 -8.62 -6.24 -1.57
CA THR A 4 -8.53 -7.61 -1.02
C THR A 4 -7.31 -8.31 -1.58
N ASP A 5 -7.07 -8.18 -2.89
CA ASP A 5 -5.88 -8.75 -3.54
C ASP A 5 -4.59 -8.12 -3.00
N LEU A 6 -4.60 -6.80 -2.77
CA LEU A 6 -3.51 -6.08 -2.12
C LEU A 6 -3.25 -6.59 -0.70
N ASN A 7 -4.29 -6.69 0.12
CA ASN A 7 -4.14 -7.20 1.49
C ASN A 7 -3.65 -8.66 1.53
N LEU A 8 -4.01 -9.49 0.55
CA LEU A 8 -3.48 -10.85 0.43
C LEU A 8 -1.98 -10.86 0.12
N LEU A 9 -1.54 -9.99 -0.80
CA LEU A 9 -0.12 -9.84 -1.11
C LEU A 9 0.69 -9.37 0.09
N LEU A 10 0.23 -8.31 0.79
CA LEU A 10 0.95 -7.77 1.95
C LEU A 10 1.05 -8.78 3.09
N GLN A 11 -0.02 -9.56 3.34
CA GLN A 11 0.03 -10.66 4.30
C GLN A 11 1.04 -11.75 3.91
N ALA A 12 1.16 -12.05 2.62
CA ALA A 12 2.14 -13.01 2.14
C ALA A 12 3.58 -12.49 2.32
N ILE A 13 3.83 -11.20 2.01
CA ILE A 13 5.12 -10.52 2.21
C ILE A 13 5.49 -10.50 3.70
N ALA A 14 4.61 -10.03 4.57
CA ALA A 14 4.85 -9.95 6.02
C ALA A 14 5.05 -11.33 6.66
N GLY A 15 4.34 -12.35 6.16
CA GLY A 15 4.45 -13.73 6.62
C GLY A 15 5.65 -14.50 6.05
N GLN A 16 6.39 -13.93 5.09
CA GLN A 16 7.45 -14.61 4.32
C GLN A 16 6.99 -15.96 3.74
N HIS A 17 5.79 -15.97 3.15
CA HIS A 17 5.27 -17.19 2.53
C HIS A 17 5.91 -17.41 1.15
N ASP A 18 6.61 -18.53 0.96
CA ASP A 18 7.15 -18.96 -0.34
C ASP A 18 6.05 -19.48 -1.30
N ASP A 19 5.05 -18.65 -1.58
CA ASP A 19 4.00 -18.96 -2.56
C ASP A 19 4.25 -18.16 -3.85
N ALA A 20 4.72 -18.87 -4.88
CA ALA A 20 5.02 -18.32 -6.20
C ALA A 20 3.84 -17.62 -6.89
N ARG A 21 2.61 -17.73 -6.37
CA ARG A 21 1.46 -16.95 -6.86
C ARG A 21 1.53 -15.47 -6.48
N PHE A 22 2.34 -15.11 -5.49
CA PHE A 22 2.54 -13.74 -5.03
C PHE A 22 3.85 -13.09 -5.55
N ASP A 23 4.70 -13.86 -6.24
CA ASP A 23 5.84 -13.36 -7.02
C ASP A 23 5.29 -12.75 -8.33
N LEU A 24 4.87 -11.49 -8.25
CA LEU A 24 4.20 -10.77 -9.33
C LEU A 24 5.21 -10.19 -10.32
N ASN A 25 6.44 -9.92 -9.89
CA ASN A 25 7.50 -9.40 -10.77
C ASN A 25 8.34 -10.51 -11.44
N GLY A 26 8.24 -11.75 -10.98
CA GLY A 26 8.92 -12.93 -11.52
C GLY A 26 10.39 -13.03 -11.14
N ASP A 27 10.84 -12.37 -10.08
CA ASP A 27 12.24 -12.37 -9.65
C ASP A 27 12.58 -13.49 -8.64
N GLY A 28 11.58 -14.26 -8.22
CA GLY A 28 11.71 -15.38 -7.29
C GLY A 28 11.83 -14.96 -5.82
N LEU A 29 11.62 -13.69 -5.51
CA LEU A 29 11.51 -13.16 -4.15
C LEU A 29 10.08 -12.69 -3.92
N LEU A 30 9.64 -12.73 -2.66
CA LEU A 30 8.37 -12.12 -2.25
C LEU A 30 8.70 -10.86 -1.45
N ASP A 31 8.67 -9.70 -2.10
CA ASP A 31 9.11 -8.44 -1.51
C ASP A 31 8.36 -7.19 -2.02
N SER A 32 8.85 -6.00 -1.67
CA SER A 32 8.26 -4.72 -2.06
C SER A 32 8.20 -4.47 -3.58
N GLN A 33 8.94 -5.22 -4.38
CA GLN A 33 8.89 -5.16 -5.84
C GLN A 33 7.61 -5.80 -6.36
N ASP A 34 7.09 -6.85 -5.73
CA ASP A 34 5.78 -7.43 -6.03
C ASP A 34 4.66 -6.46 -5.67
N GLN A 35 4.79 -5.80 -4.52
CA GLN A 35 3.88 -4.73 -4.12
C GLN A 35 3.80 -3.64 -5.21
N THR A 36 4.94 -3.27 -5.81
CA THR A 36 4.96 -2.26 -6.88
C THR A 36 4.17 -2.69 -8.11
N VAL A 37 4.12 -4.00 -8.42
CA VAL A 37 3.32 -4.52 -9.53
C VAL A 37 1.84 -4.33 -9.27
N ILE A 38 1.34 -4.71 -8.08
CA ILE A 38 -0.10 -4.60 -7.80
C ILE A 38 -0.55 -3.13 -7.66
N LEU A 39 0.27 -2.25 -7.09
CA LEU A 39 -0.07 -0.82 -6.97
C LEU A 39 -0.25 -0.17 -8.34
N ARG A 40 0.63 -0.49 -9.30
CA ARG A 40 0.50 -0.05 -10.69
C ARG A 40 -0.81 -0.52 -11.32
N ASP A 41 -1.16 -1.79 -11.13
CA ASP A 41 -2.37 -2.39 -11.71
C ASP A 41 -3.66 -1.87 -11.04
N LEU A 42 -3.56 -1.40 -9.78
CA LEU A 42 -4.63 -0.70 -9.06
C LEU A 42 -4.68 0.81 -9.32
N HIS A 43 -3.72 1.36 -10.08
CA HIS A 43 -3.60 2.79 -10.36
C HIS A 43 -3.51 3.65 -9.09
N THR A 44 -2.82 3.13 -8.08
CA THR A 44 -2.65 3.73 -6.76
C THR A 44 -1.16 3.78 -6.40
N GLU A 45 -0.84 4.38 -5.26
CA GLU A 45 0.51 4.43 -4.71
C GLU A 45 0.44 4.44 -3.18
N ARG A 46 1.58 4.17 -2.52
CA ARG A 46 1.67 4.27 -1.06
C ARG A 46 1.14 5.62 -0.56
N GLY A 47 0.24 5.56 0.40
CA GLY A 47 -0.44 6.72 0.96
C GLY A 47 -1.93 6.81 0.61
N ASP A 48 -2.33 6.33 -0.57
CA ASP A 48 -3.73 6.31 -1.00
C ASP A 48 -4.46 5.12 -0.35
N ALA A 49 -4.96 5.33 0.86
CA ALA A 49 -5.56 4.30 1.71
C ALA A 49 -6.96 3.89 1.23
N ASN A 50 -7.66 4.78 0.53
CA ASN A 50 -9.01 4.54 0.06
C ASN A 50 -9.09 4.05 -1.41
N LEU A 51 -7.94 4.02 -2.11
CA LEU A 51 -7.77 3.64 -3.51
C LEU A 51 -8.53 4.55 -4.50
N ASP A 52 -8.61 5.85 -4.22
CA ASP A 52 -9.22 6.83 -5.11
C ASP A 52 -8.23 7.45 -6.11
N GLY A 53 -6.96 7.03 -6.06
CA GLY A 53 -5.88 7.48 -6.92
C GLY A 53 -5.21 8.77 -6.43
N VAL A 54 -5.58 9.28 -5.26
CA VAL A 54 -5.03 10.49 -4.64
C VAL A 54 -4.48 10.12 -3.26
N PHE A 55 -3.28 10.61 -2.92
CA PHE A 55 -2.81 10.60 -1.53
C PHE A 55 -3.04 11.98 -0.92
N ASP A 56 -4.04 12.12 -0.06
CA ASP A 56 -4.37 13.38 0.59
C ASP A 56 -4.69 13.23 2.09
N THR A 57 -5.15 14.33 2.69
CA THR A 57 -5.51 14.38 4.11
C THR A 57 -6.62 13.37 4.49
N SER A 58 -7.50 13.01 3.57
CA SER A 58 -8.59 12.04 3.78
C SER A 58 -8.05 10.64 4.06
N ASP A 59 -6.96 10.25 3.40
CA ASP A 59 -6.26 8.98 3.65
C ASP A 59 -5.66 8.94 5.04
N LEU A 60 -4.99 10.03 5.43
CA LEU A 60 -4.42 10.15 6.77
C LEU A 60 -5.51 10.06 7.84
N VAL A 61 -6.63 10.76 7.65
CA VAL A 61 -7.79 10.66 8.56
C VAL A 61 -8.31 9.22 8.61
N LEU A 62 -8.42 8.54 7.46
CA LEU A 62 -8.88 7.15 7.38
C LEU A 62 -7.98 6.22 8.20
N VAL A 63 -6.66 6.21 7.96
CA VAL A 63 -5.74 5.28 8.64
C VAL A 63 -5.59 5.59 10.13
N PHE A 64 -5.56 6.87 10.54
CA PHE A 64 -5.51 7.22 11.95
C PHE A 64 -6.82 6.91 12.69
N SER A 65 -7.97 6.94 12.00
CA SER A 65 -9.25 6.53 12.61
C SER A 65 -9.31 5.04 12.97
N ALA A 66 -8.49 4.20 12.33
CA ALA A 66 -8.36 2.79 12.68
C ALA A 66 -7.71 2.56 14.07
N GLY A 67 -6.95 3.54 14.58
CA GLY A 67 -6.34 3.49 15.90
C GLY A 67 -5.25 2.42 16.03
N LEU A 68 -4.53 2.11 14.95
CA LEU A 68 -3.48 1.08 14.92
C LEU A 68 -2.05 1.64 14.93
N TYR A 69 -1.88 2.95 14.72
CA TYR A 69 -0.57 3.61 14.66
C TYR A 69 0.30 3.32 15.89
N GLU A 70 1.48 2.73 15.66
CA GLU A 70 2.48 2.41 16.69
C GLU A 70 1.93 1.52 17.83
N THR A 71 0.88 0.75 17.55
CA THR A 71 0.28 -0.17 18.55
C THR A 71 0.87 -1.59 18.52
N GLY A 72 1.59 -1.94 17.45
CA GLY A 72 2.05 -3.31 17.19
C GLY A 72 0.93 -4.30 16.89
N ARG A 73 -0.30 -3.82 16.63
CA ARG A 73 -1.41 -4.65 16.16
C ARG A 73 -1.39 -4.70 14.64
N THR A 74 -1.77 -5.86 14.08
CA THR A 74 -1.82 -6.05 12.63
C THR A 74 -2.71 -5.01 11.95
N ALA A 75 -2.18 -4.41 10.89
CA ALA A 75 -2.88 -3.48 10.02
C ALA A 75 -3.00 -4.06 8.60
N GLN A 76 -3.96 -3.53 7.85
CA GLN A 76 -4.16 -3.73 6.42
C GLN A 76 -3.86 -2.42 5.68
N TRP A 77 -3.90 -2.44 4.35
CA TRP A 77 -3.66 -1.26 3.51
C TRP A 77 -4.49 -0.03 3.95
N GLN A 78 -5.81 -0.21 4.08
CA GLN A 78 -6.73 0.88 4.46
C GLN A 78 -6.56 1.32 5.93
N GLN A 79 -5.69 0.63 6.67
CA GLN A 79 -5.38 0.91 8.07
C GLN A 79 -3.95 1.41 8.26
N GLY A 80 -3.19 1.57 7.16
CA GLY A 80 -1.88 2.23 7.13
C GLY A 80 -0.67 1.32 6.92
N ASP A 81 -0.82 0.01 6.66
CA ASP A 81 0.29 -0.88 6.28
C ASP A 81 0.67 -0.65 4.81
N TRP A 82 1.45 0.40 4.56
CA TRP A 82 1.85 0.84 3.22
C TRP A 82 3.23 0.30 2.82
N ASN A 83 4.04 -0.15 3.77
CA ASN A 83 5.32 -0.81 3.48
C ASN A 83 5.21 -2.35 3.41
N GLY A 84 4.08 -2.93 3.84
CA GLY A 84 3.83 -4.37 3.80
C GLY A 84 4.47 -5.16 4.94
N ASP A 85 4.86 -4.52 6.04
CA ASP A 85 5.43 -5.19 7.21
C ASP A 85 4.37 -5.74 8.18
N GLY A 86 3.08 -5.50 7.87
CA GLY A 86 1.93 -5.99 8.63
C GLY A 86 1.49 -5.07 9.75
N PHE A 87 2.13 -3.91 9.93
CA PHE A 87 1.80 -2.93 10.97
C PHE A 87 1.61 -1.54 10.37
N PHE A 88 0.94 -0.67 11.12
CA PHE A 88 0.92 0.76 10.80
C PHE A 88 1.83 1.51 11.77
N GLY A 89 2.91 2.09 11.25
CA GLY A 89 3.87 2.87 12.02
C GLY A 89 4.58 3.93 11.21
N THR A 90 5.67 4.44 11.79
CA THR A 90 6.46 5.52 11.18
C THR A 90 7.07 5.10 9.83
N ALA A 91 7.41 3.82 9.65
CA ALA A 91 8.00 3.30 8.42
C ALA A 91 7.02 3.41 7.23
N ASP A 92 5.72 3.22 7.44
CA ASP A 92 4.69 3.40 6.43
C ASP A 92 4.56 4.85 5.99
N LEU A 93 4.54 5.78 6.97
CA LEU A 93 4.51 7.20 6.68
C LEU A 93 5.75 7.61 5.87
N ILE A 94 6.93 7.12 6.24
CA ILE A 94 8.15 7.37 5.46
C ILE A 94 7.99 6.84 4.02
N ALA A 95 7.50 5.62 3.85
CA ALA A 95 7.31 5.02 2.53
C ALA A 95 6.32 5.82 1.66
N ALA A 96 5.20 6.27 2.25
CA ALA A 96 4.18 7.08 1.55
C ALA A 96 4.63 8.52 1.26
N PHE A 97 5.44 9.14 2.11
CA PHE A 97 5.94 10.49 1.83
C PHE A 97 7.16 10.50 0.89
N GLN A 98 7.94 9.42 0.85
CA GLN A 98 9.10 9.31 -0.04
C GLN A 98 8.74 9.26 -1.52
N VAL A 99 7.56 8.75 -1.86
CA VAL A 99 7.06 8.72 -3.25
C VAL A 99 6.66 10.11 -3.76
N GLY A 100 6.37 11.06 -2.86
CA GLY A 100 6.21 12.48 -3.21
C GLY A 100 4.84 12.88 -3.78
N TRP A 101 3.79 12.08 -3.55
CA TRP A 101 2.45 12.32 -4.12
C TRP A 101 1.45 13.02 -3.20
N TYR A 102 1.82 13.30 -1.96
CA TYR A 102 0.92 13.95 -1.00
C TYR A 102 0.38 15.28 -1.55
N GLU A 103 -0.95 15.43 -1.60
CA GLU A 103 -1.67 16.61 -2.09
C GLU A 103 -1.25 17.03 -3.51
N SER A 104 -0.73 16.09 -4.31
CA SER A 104 -0.24 16.35 -5.69
C SER A 104 -1.32 16.14 -6.76
N GLY A 105 -2.53 15.74 -6.33
CA GLY A 105 -3.64 15.35 -7.21
C GLY A 105 -3.56 13.88 -7.65
N PRO A 106 -4.42 13.46 -8.60
CA PRO A 106 -4.49 12.08 -9.04
C PRO A 106 -3.19 11.59 -9.69
N LEU A 107 -2.78 10.37 -9.34
CA LEU A 107 -1.61 9.66 -9.90
C LEU A 107 -1.66 9.54 -11.42
N MET A 108 -2.86 9.43 -11.98
CA MET A 108 -3.10 9.56 -13.41
C MET A 108 -3.99 10.77 -13.68
N PRO A 109 -3.52 11.75 -14.47
CA PRO A 109 -4.37 12.84 -14.94
C PRO A 109 -5.61 12.27 -15.63
N THR A 110 -6.78 12.78 -15.25
CA THR A 110 -8.03 12.47 -15.96
C THR A 110 -8.02 13.18 -17.33
N GLY A 111 -7.36 12.59 -18.33
CA GLY A 111 -7.48 12.98 -19.74
C GLY A 111 -6.22 12.84 -20.61
N ASP A 112 -6.15 11.75 -21.38
CA ASP A 112 -6.07 11.70 -22.87
C ASP A 112 -5.49 10.35 -23.35
N GLN A 113 -6.38 9.49 -23.86
CA GLN A 113 -6.09 8.44 -24.85
C GLN A 113 -6.74 8.87 -26.17
#